data_AF-A0AAV5LPL9-F1
#
_entry.id   AF-A0AAV5LPL9-F1
#
_cell.length_a   1.000
_cell.length_b   1.000
_cell.length_c   1.000
_cell.angle_alpha   90.00
_cell.angle_beta   90.00
_cell.angle_gamma   90.00
#
_symmetry.space_group_name_H-M   'P 1'
#
loop_
_entity.id
_entity.type
_entity.pdbx_description
1 polymer ?
#
loop_
_entity_poly.entity_id
_entity_poly.type
_entity_poly.pdbx_seq_one_letter_code
_entity_poly.pdbx_strand_id
1 'polypeptide(L)'
;MGWLNGKNLRFQVGDLKHLLIAFGGLAGLKESVEEDDNLQGKNAPEVFDLYLNTCPHQGSQTIRTEEAIFISLHYFQEEITRALQRA
;
A
#
# COMPACT_ATOMS: atom_id res chain seq x y z
N MET A 1 -15.45 6.17 7.54
CA MET A 1 -14.01 6.14 7.22
C MET A 1 -13.87 6.11 5.72
N GLY A 2 -13.30 7.16 5.13
CA GLY A 2 -13.30 7.37 3.68
C GLY A 2 -12.19 6.58 3.01
N TRP A 3 -12.56 5.63 2.18
CA TRP A 3 -11.65 5.03 1.20
C TRP A 3 -11.29 6.12 0.19
N LEU A 4 -9.99 6.34 -0.04
CA LEU A 4 -9.55 7.17 -1.16
C LEU A 4 -9.87 6.40 -2.44
N ASN A 5 -11.00 6.74 -3.07
CA ASN A 5 -11.36 6.26 -4.40
C ASN A 5 -10.23 6.66 -5.36
N GLY A 6 -9.67 5.68 -6.07
CA GLY A 6 -8.45 5.74 -6.88
C GLY A 6 -8.43 6.72 -8.06
N LYS A 7 -9.28 7.74 -8.08
CA LYS A 7 -9.29 8.82 -9.08
C LYS A 7 -8.66 10.14 -8.60
N ASN A 8 -8.24 10.25 -7.34
CA ASN A 8 -7.66 11.49 -6.80
C ASN A 8 -6.30 11.35 -6.14
N LEU A 9 -5.59 10.24 -6.34
CA LEU A 9 -4.16 10.17 -6.04
C LEU A 9 -3.40 10.70 -7.26
N ARG A 10 -3.54 11.99 -7.58
CA ARG A 10 -2.44 12.69 -8.28
C ARG A 10 -1.31 12.79 -7.28
N PHE A 11 -0.60 11.68 -7.17
CA PHE A 11 0.60 11.54 -6.38
C PHE A 11 1.49 12.77 -6.60
N GLN A 12 1.61 13.62 -5.59
CA GLN A 12 2.84 14.38 -5.39
C GLN A 12 3.89 13.41 -4.85
N VAL A 13 4.17 12.39 -5.66
CA VAL A 13 5.43 11.66 -5.63
C VAL A 13 6.46 12.66 -6.18
N GLY A 14 6.72 13.70 -5.39
CA GLY A 14 7.87 14.58 -5.56
C GLY A 14 9.09 13.76 -5.18
N ASP A 15 10.11 13.77 -6.03
CA ASP A 15 11.44 13.19 -5.83
C ASP A 15 11.49 11.93 -4.95
N LEU A 16 10.67 10.90 -5.23
CA LEU A 16 10.78 9.62 -4.53
C LEU A 16 12.10 8.98 -4.91
N LYS A 17 13.01 8.87 -3.95
CA LYS A 17 14.27 8.14 -4.10
C LYS A 17 14.13 6.66 -3.73
N HIS A 18 13.25 6.35 -2.78
CA HIS A 18 13.04 5.01 -2.25
C HIS A 18 11.54 4.76 -2.01
N LEU A 19 11.03 3.65 -2.55
CA LEU A 19 9.66 3.20 -2.37
C LEU A 19 9.66 1.87 -1.59
N LEU A 20 8.87 1.80 -0.52
CA LEU A 20 8.58 0.57 0.21
C LEU A 20 7.09 0.26 0.07
N ILE A 21 6.76 -0.94 -0.41
CA ILE A 21 5.40 -1.46 -0.43
C ILE A 21 5.35 -2.66 0.50
N ALA A 22 4.58 -2.56 1.59
CA ALA A 22 4.41 -3.63 2.56
C ALA A 22 3.16 -4.46 2.24
N PHE A 23 3.29 -5.77 2.32
CA PHE A 23 2.19 -6.72 2.15
C PHE A 23 2.06 -7.57 3.40
N GLY A 24 0.82 -7.76 3.86
CA GLY A 24 0.51 -8.64 4.98
C GLY A 24 0.31 -10.09 4.57
N GLY A 25 0.29 -10.98 5.57
CA GLY A 25 -0.12 -12.38 5.42
C GLY A 25 -1.64 -12.54 5.56
N LEU A 26 -2.07 -13.69 6.07
CA LEU A 26 -3.50 -14.03 6.22
C LEU A 26 -4.28 -13.03 7.10
N ALA A 27 -3.67 -12.57 8.20
CA ALA A 27 -4.27 -11.56 9.09
C ALA A 27 -3.99 -10.11 8.65
N GLY A 28 -3.32 -9.92 7.50
CA GLY A 28 -2.90 -8.62 7.01
C GLY A 28 -1.75 -8.00 7.81
N LEU A 29 -1.49 -6.71 7.59
CA LEU A 29 -0.41 -5.97 8.28
C LEU A 29 -0.75 -5.61 9.73
N LYS A 30 -2.02 -5.72 10.12
CA LYS A 30 -2.49 -5.36 11.46
C LYS A 30 -1.85 -6.25 12.53
N GLU A 31 -1.78 -7.55 12.27
CA GLU A 31 -1.16 -8.52 13.18
C GLU A 31 0.31 -8.18 13.43
N SER A 32 1.08 -7.91 12.37
CA SER A 32 2.50 -7.56 12.51
C SER A 32 2.75 -6.27 13.30
N VAL A 33 1.83 -5.30 13.21
CA VAL A 33 1.93 -4.03 13.96
C VAL A 33 1.52 -4.22 15.42
N GLU A 34 0.52 -5.07 15.69
CA GLU A 34 0.06 -5.37 17.05
C GLU A 34 1.08 -6.20 17.86
N GLU A 35 1.86 -7.05 17.18
CA GLU A 35 2.90 -7.89 17.82
C GLU A 35 4.26 -7.19 17.99
N ASP A 36 4.46 -6.00 17.39
CA ASP A 36 5.72 -5.25 17.52
C ASP A 36 5.70 -4.32 18.74
N ASP A 37 6.53 -4.63 19.73
CA ASP A 37 6.67 -3.85 20.97
C ASP A 37 7.09 -2.38 20.72
N ASN A 38 7.76 -2.08 19.61
CA ASN A 38 8.14 -0.71 19.26
C ASN A 38 6.98 0.10 18.66
N LEU A 39 5.89 -0.57 18.27
CA LEU A 39 4.72 0.03 17.64
C LEU A 39 3.48 0.00 18.54
N GLN A 40 3.65 -0.32 19.83
CA GLN A 40 2.55 -0.38 20.80
C GLN A 40 1.66 0.87 20.74
N GLY A 41 0.36 0.63 20.60
CA GLY A 41 -0.67 1.68 20.52
C GLY A 41 -0.86 2.32 19.14
N LYS A 42 -0.10 1.90 18.12
CA LYS A 42 -0.31 2.31 16.72
C LYS A 42 -1.11 1.26 15.95
N ASN A 43 -1.83 1.71 14.93
CA ASN A 43 -2.47 0.87 13.92
C ASN A 43 -1.68 0.93 12.61
N ALA A 44 -1.84 -0.06 11.73
CA ALA A 44 -1.12 -0.11 10.46
C ALA A 44 -1.17 1.20 9.63
N PRO A 45 -2.30 1.91 9.49
CA PRO A 45 -2.33 3.18 8.76
C PRO A 45 -1.50 4.32 9.38
N GLU A 46 -1.11 4.21 10.65
CA GLU A 46 -0.30 5.21 11.36
C GLU A 46 1.21 4.93 11.26
N VAL A 47 1.59 3.75 10.75
CA VAL A 47 2.98 3.30 10.58
C VAL A 47 3.52 3.65 9.18
N PHE A 48 2.63 3.77 8.20
CA PHE A 48 3.00 4.04 6.81
C PHE A 48 2.48 5.42 6.36
N ASP A 49 3.18 6.04 5.41
CA ASP A 49 2.72 7.28 4.78
C ASP A 49 1.37 7.11 4.07
N LEU A 50 1.12 5.90 3.56
CA LEU A 50 -0.07 5.54 2.81
C LEU A 50 -0.56 4.15 3.20
N TYR A 51 -1.89 4.02 3.34
CA TYR A 51 -2.58 2.75 3.55
C TYR A 51 -3.72 2.62 2.54
N LEU A 52 -3.53 1.80 1.51
CA LEU A 52 -4.32 1.83 0.28
C LEU A 52 -4.96 0.48 -0.03
N ASN A 53 -6.12 0.52 -0.67
CA ASN A 53 -6.72 -0.64 -1.34
C ASN A 53 -6.44 -0.54 -2.85
N THR A 54 -5.56 -1.41 -3.35
CA THR A 54 -5.19 -1.48 -4.78
C THR A 54 -6.19 -2.28 -5.62
N CYS A 55 -7.19 -2.91 -5.00
CA CYS A 55 -8.26 -3.65 -5.65
C CYS A 55 -9.64 -3.38 -5.00
N PRO A 56 -10.22 -2.17 -5.18
CA PRO A 56 -11.48 -1.78 -4.52
C PRO A 56 -12.72 -2.60 -4.93
N HIS A 57 -12.64 -3.34 -6.04
CA HIS A 57 -13.71 -4.16 -6.58
C HIS A 57 -13.33 -5.65 -6.58
N GLN A 58 -12.67 -6.11 -5.52
CA GLN A 58 -12.32 -7.52 -5.38
C GLN A 58 -13.58 -8.40 -5.45
N GLY A 59 -13.54 -9.43 -6.30
CA GLY A 59 -14.62 -10.41 -6.45
C GLY A 59 -14.46 -11.64 -5.54
N SER A 60 -13.29 -11.79 -4.92
CA SER A 60 -13.00 -12.84 -3.94
C SER A 60 -13.14 -12.32 -2.51
N GLN A 61 -13.37 -13.21 -1.55
CA GLN A 61 -13.36 -12.87 -0.13
C GLN A 61 -11.98 -12.38 0.33
N THR A 62 -10.91 -12.96 -0.22
CA THR A 62 -9.52 -12.65 0.11
C THR A 62 -8.70 -12.61 -1.18
N ILE A 63 -7.74 -11.69 -1.25
CA ILE A 63 -6.68 -11.67 -2.25
C ILE A 63 -5.44 -12.24 -1.58
N ARG A 64 -4.85 -13.28 -2.16
CA ARG A 64 -3.64 -13.88 -1.58
C ARG A 64 -2.46 -12.95 -1.80
N THR A 65 -1.46 -12.99 -0.92
CA THR A 65 -0.33 -12.04 -0.94
C THR A 65 0.37 -12.01 -2.30
N GLU A 66 0.57 -13.16 -2.95
CA GLU A 66 1.17 -13.26 -4.28
C GLU A 66 0.34 -12.58 -5.39
N GLU A 67 -0.99 -12.58 -5.28
CA GLU A 67 -1.89 -11.88 -6.20
C GLU A 67 -1.85 -10.37 -5.93
N ALA A 68 -1.89 -10.00 -4.64
CA ALA A 68 -1.84 -8.60 -4.20
C ALA A 68 -0.55 -7.90 -4.64
N ILE A 69 0.58 -8.62 -4.64
CA ILE A 69 1.87 -8.10 -5.14
C ILE A 69 1.73 -7.64 -6.59
N PHE A 70 1.24 -8.52 -7.48
CA PHE A 70 1.13 -8.17 -8.90
C PHE A 70 0.11 -7.05 -9.15
N ILE A 71 -1.05 -7.10 -8.49
CA ILE A 71 -2.08 -6.05 -8.61
C ILE A 71 -1.50 -4.70 -8.19
N SER A 72 -0.79 -4.65 -7.06
CA SER A 72 -0.25 -3.41 -6.50
C SER A 72 0.91 -2.87 -7.33
N LEU A 73 1.82 -3.72 -7.82
CA LEU A 73 2.90 -3.28 -8.71
C LEU A 73 2.37 -2.71 -10.02
N HIS A 74 1.31 -3.30 -10.59
CA HIS A 74 0.65 -2.73 -11.75
C HIS A 74 -0.02 -1.40 -11.43
N TYR A 75 -0.69 -1.29 -10.26
CA TYR A 75 -1.32 -0.06 -9.81
C TYR A 75 -0.35 1.13 -9.74
N PHE A 76 0.90 0.91 -9.28
CA PHE A 76 1.93 1.94 -9.15
C PHE A 76 2.83 2.13 -10.38
N GLN A 77 2.57 1.41 -11.47
CA GLN A 77 3.48 1.35 -12.61
C GLN A 77 3.74 2.73 -13.22
N GLU A 78 2.72 3.55 -13.38
CA GLU A 78 2.83 4.88 -13.99
C GLU A 78 3.64 5.85 -13.11
N GLU A 79 3.41 5.81 -11.80
CA GLU A 79 4.06 6.64 -10.79
C GLU A 79 5.54 6.30 -10.67
N ILE A 80 5.86 5.00 -10.58
CA ILE A 80 7.25 4.52 -10.52
C ILE A 80 7.98 4.93 -11.81
N THR A 81 7.37 4.72 -12.98
CA THR A 81 7.96 5.10 -14.27
C THR A 81 8.23 6.61 -14.33
N ARG A 82 7.29 7.43 -13.87
CA ARG A 82 7.43 8.89 -13.83
C ARG A 82 8.52 9.35 -12.86
N ALA A 83 8.65 8.69 -11.70
CA ALA A 83 9.70 9.00 -10.74
C ALA A 83 11.10 8.66 -11.30
N LEU A 84 11.23 7.51 -11.97
CA LEU A 84 12.47 7.09 -12.61
C LEU A 84 12.93 8.02 -13.74
N GLN A 85 12.00 8.66 -14.45
CA GLN A 85 12.34 9.64 -15.50
C GLN A 85 12.85 10.98 -14.95
N ARG A 86 12.66 11.26 -13.66
CA ARG A 86 13.05 12.51 -12.99
C ARG A 86 14.33 12.39 -12.17
N ALA A 87 14.74 11.16 -11.86
CA ALA A 87 15.97 10.84 -11.14
C ALA A 87 17.20 10.93 -12.05
#